data_AF-A0A3B1C9K4-F1
#
_entry.id   AF-A0A3B1C9K4-F1
#
_cell.length_a   1.000
_cell.length_b   1.000
_cell.length_c   1.000
_cell.angle_alpha   90.00
_cell.angle_beta   90.00
_cell.angle_gamma   90.00
#
_symmetry.space_group_name_H-M   'P 1'
#
loop_
_entity.id
_entity.type
_entity.pdbx_description
1 polymer ?
#
loop_
_entity_poly.entity_id
_entity_poly.type
_entity_poly.pdbx_seq_one_letter_code
_entity_poly.pdbx_strand_id
1 'polypeptide(L)'
;MVNHTFRQYFNSRNGILFNNKWAINLMEETMNYKLTILTMASMLLACFTFLPDMARAVEGSSPGQYVMAAEPTHTGEGSVMWVKKRSGKIKLDHGPIKSIGWMAMKMVFGVKDKGILKGVKEGDKVRFVFYKAGEGNFVVTEIKHIK
;
A
#
# COMPACT_ATOMS: atom_id res chain seq x y z
N MET A 1 -38.25 3.76 -8.68
CA MET A 1 -38.82 4.97 -8.06
C MET A 1 -39.19 4.65 -6.60
N VAL A 2 -38.19 4.55 -5.70
CA VAL A 2 -38.41 4.43 -4.24
C VAL A 2 -37.23 5.13 -3.54
N ASN A 3 -37.09 6.44 -3.75
CA ASN A 3 -35.99 7.25 -3.22
C ASN A 3 -36.53 8.40 -2.36
N HIS A 4 -37.35 8.12 -1.34
CA HIS A 4 -37.80 9.22 -0.46
C HIS A 4 -38.08 8.91 1.01
N THR A 5 -37.86 7.67 1.50
CA THR A 5 -38.29 7.32 2.87
C THR A 5 -37.16 7.11 3.88
N PHE A 6 -35.88 7.12 3.47
CA PHE A 6 -34.75 6.92 4.40
C PHE A 6 -34.03 8.21 4.83
N ARG A 7 -34.63 9.38 4.57
CA ARG A 7 -34.04 10.69 4.93
C ARG A 7 -34.56 11.27 6.25
N GLN A 8 -35.46 10.59 6.94
CA GLN A 8 -36.14 11.16 8.11
C GLN A 8 -35.81 10.49 9.45
N TYR A 9 -35.00 9.41 9.49
CA TYR A 9 -34.71 8.71 10.74
C TYR A 9 -33.45 9.18 11.49
N PHE A 10 -32.74 10.20 11.00
CA PHE A 10 -31.48 10.69 11.59
C PHE A 10 -31.52 12.16 12.02
N ASN A 11 -32.70 12.70 12.33
CA ASN A 11 -32.84 14.10 12.75
C ASN A 11 -33.58 14.30 14.07
N SER A 12 -33.30 13.46 15.06
CA SER A 12 -33.58 13.80 16.46
C SER A 12 -32.75 12.94 17.40
N ARG A 13 -31.56 13.43 17.74
CA ARG A 13 -31.03 13.56 19.11
C ARG A 13 -29.54 13.87 19.05
N ASN A 14 -29.23 15.10 19.46
CA ASN A 14 -27.98 15.52 20.10
C ASN A 14 -26.76 15.63 19.19
N GLY A 15 -26.41 16.89 18.91
CA GLY A 15 -25.34 17.28 18.01
C GLY A 15 -23.95 16.79 18.42
N ILE A 16 -23.20 16.34 17.42
CA ILE A 16 -21.86 16.84 17.13
C ILE A 16 -21.75 16.85 15.59
N LEU A 17 -21.43 18.01 15.01
CA LEU A 17 -21.11 18.14 13.58
C LEU A 17 -19.71 17.55 13.34
N PHE A 18 -19.63 16.27 13.00
CA PHE A 18 -18.46 15.74 12.31
C PHE A 18 -18.74 15.72 10.80
N ASN A 19 -17.83 16.31 10.03
CA ASN A 19 -17.85 16.26 8.58
C ASN A 19 -17.20 14.95 8.13
N ASN A 20 -17.99 13.89 8.03
CA ASN A 20 -17.54 12.52 7.73
C ASN A 20 -17.60 12.16 6.24
N LYS A 21 -16.91 12.93 5.39
CA LYS A 21 -16.65 12.53 3.98
C LYS A 21 -15.75 11.29 3.86
N TRP A 22 -15.04 10.93 4.93
CA TRP A 22 -14.13 9.78 5.02
C TRP A 22 -14.83 8.49 5.51
N ALA A 23 -15.88 8.59 6.33
CA ALA A 23 -16.58 7.41 6.85
C ALA A 23 -17.55 6.79 5.82
N ILE A 24 -18.09 7.61 4.91
CA ILE A 24 -19.01 7.16 3.85
C ILE A 24 -18.26 6.28 2.83
N ASN A 25 -17.05 6.70 2.42
CA ASN A 25 -16.23 5.94 1.46
C ASN A 25 -15.77 4.57 2.00
N LEU A 26 -15.55 4.47 3.32
CA LEU A 26 -15.18 3.21 3.98
C LEU A 26 -16.33 2.20 4.09
N MET A 27 -17.58 2.67 4.04
CA MET A 27 -18.76 1.79 4.02
C MET A 27 -19.17 1.35 2.60
N GLU A 28 -18.85 2.13 1.55
CA GLU A 28 -19.08 1.73 0.15
C GLU A 28 -18.08 0.66 -0.34
N GLU A 29 -16.80 0.74 0.03
CA GLU A 29 -15.80 -0.30 -0.32
C GLU A 29 -16.13 -1.65 0.31
N THR A 30 -16.79 -1.65 1.48
CA THR A 30 -17.07 -2.88 2.23
C THR A 30 -18.31 -3.66 1.77
N MET A 31 -19.13 -3.07 0.89
CA MET A 31 -20.33 -3.71 0.36
C MET A 31 -20.13 -4.26 -1.07
N ASN A 32 -19.08 -3.80 -1.79
CA ASN A 32 -18.74 -4.30 -3.12
C ASN A 32 -17.89 -5.59 -3.12
N TYR A 33 -17.21 -5.92 -2.01
CA TYR A 33 -16.42 -7.16 -1.92
C TYR A 33 -17.27 -8.40 -1.63
N LYS A 34 -18.43 -8.27 -0.95
CA LYS A 34 -19.31 -9.41 -0.64
C LYS A 34 -20.24 -9.76 -1.81
N LEU A 35 -20.60 -8.80 -2.65
CA LEU A 35 -21.46 -9.01 -3.82
C LEU A 35 -20.74 -9.66 -5.01
N THR A 36 -19.41 -9.54 -5.08
CA THR A 36 -18.60 -10.08 -6.19
C THR A 36 -18.16 -11.54 -5.95
N ILE A 37 -18.15 -12.01 -4.70
CA ILE A 37 -17.79 -13.40 -4.35
C ILE A 37 -18.95 -14.38 -4.64
N LEU A 38 -20.20 -13.89 -4.70
CA LEU A 38 -21.37 -14.75 -4.94
C LEU A 38 -21.64 -15.07 -6.43
N THR A 39 -21.00 -14.37 -7.38
CA THR A 39 -21.22 -14.59 -8.83
C THR A 39 -20.20 -15.53 -9.48
N MET A 40 -19.09 -15.85 -8.81
CA MET A 40 -18.04 -16.75 -9.33
C MET A 40 -18.31 -18.24 -9.10
N ALA A 41 -19.37 -18.59 -8.35
CA ALA A 41 -19.72 -19.99 -8.06
C ALA A 41 -20.72 -20.61 -9.06
N SER A 42 -21.19 -19.86 -10.06
CA SER A 42 -22.18 -20.34 -11.05
C SER A 42 -21.61 -20.64 -12.45
N MET A 43 -20.28 -20.67 -12.61
CA MET A 43 -19.62 -20.92 -13.91
C MET A 43 -18.83 -22.24 -13.93
N LEU A 44 -19.41 -23.28 -13.30
CA LEU A 44 -18.83 -24.64 -13.27
C LEU A 44 -19.82 -25.73 -13.72
N LEU A 45 -20.92 -25.37 -14.38
CA LEU A 45 -21.89 -26.35 -14.85
C LEU A 45 -22.49 -25.98 -16.22
N ALA A 46 -21.66 -26.02 -17.26
CA ALA A 46 -22.12 -26.25 -18.64
C ALA A 46 -20.96 -26.73 -19.53
N CYS A 47 -21.24 -27.72 -20.36
CA CYS A 47 -20.43 -28.21 -21.50
C CYS A 47 -19.19 -29.08 -21.21
N PHE A 48 -19.45 -30.23 -20.58
CA PHE A 48 -18.58 -31.42 -20.60
C PHE A 48 -18.76 -32.26 -21.89
N THR A 49 -19.09 -31.67 -23.04
CA THR A 49 -19.34 -32.46 -24.27
C THR A 49 -19.01 -31.70 -25.55
N PHE A 50 -17.72 -31.56 -25.90
CA PHE A 50 -17.21 -31.64 -27.28
C PHE A 50 -15.67 -31.51 -27.28
N LEU A 51 -14.96 -32.64 -27.42
CA LEU A 51 -13.55 -32.64 -27.86
C LEU A 51 -13.53 -32.92 -29.36
N PRO A 52 -12.80 -32.11 -30.13
CA PRO A 52 -11.77 -32.70 -30.97
C PRO A 52 -10.42 -31.98 -30.82
N ASP A 53 -9.40 -32.83 -30.72
CA ASP A 53 -8.02 -32.68 -31.20
C ASP A 53 -7.45 -31.25 -31.38
N MET A 54 -6.81 -30.77 -30.33
CA MET A 54 -5.73 -29.78 -30.44
C MET A 54 -4.50 -30.30 -29.71
N ALA A 55 -4.10 -31.52 -30.07
CA ALA A 55 -2.69 -31.86 -29.99
C ALA A 55 -1.96 -30.98 -31.03
N ARG A 56 -0.82 -30.41 -30.62
CA ARG A 56 0.16 -29.65 -31.43
C ARG A 56 -0.07 -28.13 -31.50
N ALA A 57 0.26 -27.43 -30.42
CA ALA A 57 1.25 -26.32 -30.40
C ALA A 57 1.13 -25.54 -29.08
N VAL A 58 1.61 -26.13 -27.98
CA VAL A 58 2.07 -25.35 -26.82
C VAL A 58 3.55 -25.63 -26.69
N GLU A 59 4.33 -24.96 -27.54
CA GLU A 59 5.73 -24.71 -27.24
C GLU A 59 5.76 -23.61 -26.17
N GLY A 60 6.21 -23.99 -24.99
CA GLY A 60 6.93 -23.13 -24.05
C GLY A 60 6.34 -21.74 -23.79
N SER A 61 5.22 -21.66 -23.09
CA SER A 61 4.87 -20.44 -22.37
C SER A 61 4.74 -20.78 -20.89
N SER A 62 5.89 -20.67 -20.22
CA SER A 62 5.98 -20.64 -18.76
C SER A 62 4.95 -19.64 -18.20
N PRO A 63 4.25 -19.92 -17.09
CA PRO A 63 3.35 -18.95 -16.48
C PRO A 63 4.16 -17.69 -16.21
N GLY A 64 3.82 -16.61 -16.93
CA GLY A 64 4.47 -15.33 -16.79
C GLY A 64 4.47 -14.94 -15.32
N GLN A 65 5.64 -15.06 -14.69
CA GLN A 65 5.95 -14.27 -13.52
C GLN A 65 5.74 -12.84 -13.98
N TYR A 66 4.66 -12.23 -13.52
CA TYR A 66 4.55 -10.78 -13.40
C TYR A 66 5.69 -10.38 -12.45
N VAL A 67 6.88 -10.23 -13.03
CA VAL A 67 7.97 -9.48 -12.44
C VAL A 67 7.45 -8.05 -12.41
N MET A 68 6.75 -7.70 -11.32
CA MET A 68 6.57 -6.32 -10.93
C MET A 68 7.98 -5.72 -10.99
N ALA A 69 8.23 -4.88 -12.00
CA ALA A 69 9.52 -4.22 -12.14
C ALA A 69 9.79 -3.54 -10.80
N ALA A 70 10.79 -4.03 -10.07
CA ALA A 70 11.13 -3.48 -8.78
C ALA A 70 11.58 -2.05 -9.03
N GLU A 71 10.85 -1.08 -8.46
CA GLU A 71 11.29 0.31 -8.46
C GLU A 71 12.74 0.38 -7.97
N PRO A 72 13.62 1.13 -8.65
CA PRO A 72 15.01 1.20 -8.29
C PRO A 72 15.15 1.61 -6.82
N THR A 73 15.79 0.76 -6.04
CA THR A 73 16.05 1.04 -4.64
C THR A 73 17.31 1.89 -4.48
N HIS A 74 17.30 2.74 -3.48
CA HIS A 74 18.39 3.62 -3.11
C HIS A 74 18.76 3.39 -1.64
N THR A 75 20.04 3.57 -1.33
CA THR A 75 20.57 3.38 0.01
C THR A 75 21.07 4.71 0.54
N GLY A 76 20.60 5.09 1.72
CA GLY A 76 21.05 6.26 2.45
C GLY A 76 21.61 5.88 3.82
N GLU A 77 22.44 6.76 4.37
CA GLU A 77 22.87 6.71 5.76
C GLU A 77 22.47 8.02 6.43
N GLY A 78 22.09 7.98 7.70
CA GLY A 78 21.61 9.16 8.39
C GLY A 78 21.38 8.97 9.88
N SER A 79 20.95 10.04 10.52
CA SER A 79 20.51 10.02 11.93
C SER A 79 18.99 10.16 12.02
N VAL A 80 18.40 9.43 12.95
CA VAL A 80 16.97 9.49 13.22
C VAL A 80 16.65 10.74 14.01
N MET A 81 15.82 11.64 13.44
CA MET A 81 15.36 12.81 14.16
C MET A 81 14.12 12.51 15.00
N TRP A 82 13.11 11.86 14.40
CA TRP A 82 11.90 11.44 15.11
C TRP A 82 11.23 10.27 14.40
N VAL A 83 10.43 9.50 15.15
CA VAL A 83 9.68 8.35 14.63
C VAL A 83 8.20 8.45 14.99
N LYS A 84 7.32 8.46 13.97
CA LYS A 84 5.87 8.36 14.15
C LYS A 84 5.39 6.96 13.78
N LYS A 85 5.48 6.04 14.75
CA LYS A 85 5.09 4.62 14.59
C LYS A 85 3.63 4.45 14.17
N ARG A 86 2.71 5.26 14.72
CA ARG A 86 1.27 5.21 14.38
C ARG A 86 1.02 5.48 12.90
N SER A 87 1.68 6.49 12.34
CA SER A 87 1.54 6.88 10.92
C SER A 87 2.51 6.19 9.97
N GLY A 88 3.44 5.35 10.47
CA GLY A 88 4.47 4.73 9.64
C GLY A 88 5.39 5.75 8.95
N LYS A 89 5.78 6.82 9.68
CA LYS A 89 6.67 7.87 9.15
C LYS A 89 7.90 8.02 10.03
N ILE A 90 9.03 8.31 9.41
CA ILE A 90 10.30 8.58 10.09
C ILE A 90 10.96 9.80 9.45
N LYS A 91 11.48 10.71 10.27
CA LYS A 91 12.31 11.82 9.78
C LYS A 91 13.77 11.48 9.99
N LEU A 92 14.51 11.49 8.90
CA LEU A 92 15.94 11.18 8.87
C LEU A 92 16.70 12.43 8.44
N ASP A 93 17.74 12.75 9.19
CA ASP A 93 18.81 13.63 8.74
C ASP A 93 19.79 12.76 7.95
N HIS A 94 19.57 12.66 6.64
CA HIS A 94 20.36 11.77 5.81
C HIS A 94 21.58 12.50 5.26
N GLY A 95 22.68 11.76 5.11
CA GLY A 95 23.87 12.19 4.41
C GLY A 95 23.66 12.23 2.88
N PRO A 96 24.74 12.48 2.12
CA PRO A 96 24.66 12.52 0.66
C PRO A 96 24.28 11.14 0.08
N ILE A 97 23.30 11.12 -0.82
CA ILE A 97 22.82 9.91 -1.50
C ILE A 97 23.14 10.02 -2.99
N LYS A 98 24.29 9.45 -3.38
CA LYS A 98 24.83 9.56 -4.73
C LYS A 98 23.92 8.94 -5.81
N SER A 99 23.15 7.91 -5.47
CA SER A 99 22.29 7.20 -6.43
C SER A 99 21.17 8.06 -7.01
N ILE A 100 20.78 9.14 -6.31
CA ILE A 100 19.73 10.09 -6.74
C ILE A 100 20.21 11.54 -6.73
N GLY A 101 21.51 11.76 -6.55
CA GLY A 101 22.12 13.10 -6.56
C GLY A 101 21.71 14.00 -5.40
N TRP A 102 21.27 13.43 -4.28
CA TRP A 102 20.86 14.23 -3.11
C TRP A 102 22.05 14.58 -2.22
N MET A 103 22.08 15.84 -1.76
CA MET A 103 23.00 16.28 -0.70
C MET A 103 22.48 15.86 0.69
N ALA A 104 23.24 16.15 1.74
CA ALA A 104 22.79 15.91 3.10
C ALA A 104 21.60 16.82 3.44
N MET A 105 20.47 16.24 3.85
CA MET A 105 19.27 17.00 4.21
C MET A 105 18.32 16.21 5.13
N LYS A 106 17.35 16.93 5.68
CA LYS A 106 16.34 16.39 6.60
C LYS A 106 15.05 16.11 5.87
N MET A 107 14.72 14.84 5.66
CA MET A 107 13.53 14.44 4.91
C MET A 107 12.68 13.43 5.70
N VAL A 108 11.37 13.46 5.45
CA VAL A 108 10.41 12.50 6.00
C VAL A 108 10.21 11.38 5.00
N PHE A 109 10.43 10.16 5.47
CA PHE A 109 10.21 8.94 4.71
C PHE A 109 9.00 8.19 5.28
N GLY A 110 8.21 7.58 4.40
CA GLY A 110 7.28 6.53 4.79
C GLY A 110 8.03 5.22 5.04
N VAL A 111 7.45 4.29 5.78
CA VAL A 111 7.94 2.91 5.85
C VAL A 111 6.95 1.96 5.21
N LYS A 112 7.46 0.93 4.53
CA LYS A 112 6.63 -0.13 3.95
C LYS A 112 5.91 -0.92 5.03
N ASP A 113 6.59 -1.20 6.14
CA ASP A 113 6.06 -1.94 7.28
C ASP A 113 6.40 -1.21 8.60
N LYS A 114 5.42 -1.07 9.50
CA LYS A 114 5.60 -0.40 10.80
C LYS A 114 6.55 -1.16 11.73
N GLY A 115 6.71 -2.46 11.52
CA GLY A 115 7.65 -3.35 12.19
C GLY A 115 9.10 -2.95 11.99
N ILE A 116 9.44 -2.31 10.85
CA ILE A 116 10.80 -1.80 10.58
C ILE A 116 11.19 -0.70 11.59
N LEU A 117 10.20 0.01 12.15
CA LEU A 117 10.41 1.07 13.15
C LEU A 117 10.54 0.52 14.58
N LYS A 118 10.46 -0.79 14.79
CA LYS A 118 10.68 -1.40 16.10
C LYS A 118 12.18 -1.34 16.42
N GLY A 119 12.53 -0.87 17.62
CA GLY A 119 13.93 -0.71 18.05
C GLY A 119 14.62 0.58 17.61
N VAL A 120 14.09 1.27 16.59
CA VAL A 120 14.60 2.58 16.14
C VAL A 120 14.11 3.69 17.07
N LYS A 121 15.04 4.51 17.57
CA LYS A 121 14.78 5.69 18.41
C LYS A 121 15.47 6.93 17.86
N GLU A 122 15.08 8.08 18.39
CA GLU A 122 15.70 9.37 18.07
C GLU A 122 17.17 9.38 18.46
N GLY A 123 18.02 9.95 17.61
CA GLY A 123 19.47 9.98 17.75
C GLY A 123 20.21 8.76 17.20
N ASP A 124 19.51 7.69 16.79
CA ASP A 124 20.17 6.52 16.22
C ASP A 124 20.78 6.84 14.85
N LYS A 125 22.00 6.36 14.61
CA LYS A 125 22.61 6.32 13.28
C LYS A 125 22.15 5.06 12.57
N VAL A 126 21.59 5.23 11.37
CA VAL A 126 21.01 4.13 10.60
C VAL A 126 21.40 4.18 9.14
N ARG A 127 21.57 3.01 8.54
CA ARG A 127 21.58 2.79 7.10
C ARG A 127 20.19 2.33 6.70
N PHE A 128 19.61 2.93 5.69
CA PHE A 128 18.26 2.63 5.25
C PHE A 128 18.20 2.44 3.74
N VAL A 129 17.33 1.54 3.31
CA VAL A 129 17.03 1.28 1.89
C VAL A 129 15.61 1.77 1.62
N PHE A 130 15.44 2.50 0.54
CA PHE A 130 14.15 3.06 0.15
C PHE A 130 13.97 3.05 -1.36
N TYR A 131 12.73 3.21 -1.81
CA TYR A 131 12.40 3.40 -3.23
C TYR A 131 11.44 4.58 -3.37
N LYS A 132 11.35 5.11 -4.59
CA LYS A 132 10.37 6.15 -4.94
C LYS A 132 9.04 5.45 -5.23
N ALA A 133 8.02 5.73 -4.43
CA ALA A 133 6.67 5.18 -4.61
C ALA A 133 5.75 6.09 -5.45
N GLY A 134 6.19 7.30 -5.76
CA GLY A 134 5.46 8.29 -6.56
C GLY A 134 6.15 9.66 -6.50
N GLU A 135 5.55 10.67 -7.12
CA GLU A 135 6.02 12.06 -7.05
C GLU A 135 6.19 12.49 -5.58
N GLY A 136 7.42 12.78 -5.13
CA GLY A 136 7.72 13.20 -3.76
C GLY A 136 7.48 12.16 -2.65
N ASN A 137 7.13 10.91 -2.99
CA ASN A 137 6.85 9.86 -2.01
C ASN A 137 7.97 8.84 -1.97
N PHE A 138 8.65 8.74 -0.82
CA PHE A 138 9.77 7.82 -0.60
C PHE A 138 9.43 6.85 0.52
N VAL A 139 9.60 5.57 0.24
CA VAL A 139 9.22 4.48 1.14
C VAL A 139 10.44 3.64 1.49
N VAL A 140 10.75 3.60 2.78
CA VAL A 140 11.81 2.80 3.35
C VAL A 140 11.34 1.36 3.50
N THR A 141 12.14 0.43 2.99
CA THR A 141 11.90 -1.01 3.04
C THR A 141 12.76 -1.70 4.08
N GLU A 142 13.88 -1.10 4.47
CA GLU A 142 14.83 -1.69 5.42
C GLU A 142 15.56 -0.60 6.20
N ILE A 143 15.78 -0.83 7.50
CA ILE A 143 16.60 0.02 8.37
C ILE A 143 17.54 -0.87 9.17
N LYS A 144 18.83 -0.49 9.21
CA LYS A 144 19.87 -1.13 10.01
C LYS A 144 20.59 -0.09 10.83
N HIS A 145 20.84 -0.38 12.11
CA HIS A 145 21.66 0.47 12.95
C HIS A 145 23.13 0.40 12.49
N ILE A 146 23.79 1.56 12.47
CA ILE A 146 25.23 1.66 12.23
C ILE A 146 25.88 1.92 13.59
N LYS A 147 26.89 1.12 13.92
CA LYS A 147 27.68 1.25 15.16
C LYS A 147 28.53 2.51 15.14
#